data_AF-A0A428FQT0-F1
#
_entry.id   AF-A0A428FQT0-F1
#
_cell.length_a   1.000
_cell.length_b   1.000
_cell.length_c   1.000
_cell.angle_alpha   90.00
_cell.angle_beta   90.00
_cell.angle_gamma   90.00
#
_symmetry.space_group_name_H-M   'P 1'
#
loop_
_entity.id
_entity.type
_entity.pdbx_description
1 polymer ?
#
loop_
_entity_poly.entity_id
_entity_poly.type
_entity_poly.pdbx_seq_one_letter_code
_entity_poly.pdbx_strand_id
1 'polypeptide(L)'
;MNIQKENVRKELVSLCLGELSAVLSFWFCFFLLKNRLSDWSSLVTILYPLSLLTFILLQGSIYWAILIRRLSNPQFGSGNVPRIYGGLRILDLILLISGFPVIVWNTQSFQVAILATLIQLFALIEWINYYLIRLSYSLNPLVLWKRIAKGKLEKSRIAKELR
;
A
#
# COMPACT_ATOMS: atom_id res chain seq x y z
N MET A 1 3.03 16.35 -25.66
CA MET A 1 2.51 16.34 -24.27
C MET A 1 1.59 15.15 -23.94
N ASN A 2 0.87 14.54 -24.91
CA ASN A 2 0.00 13.37 -24.66
C ASN A 2 0.75 12.05 -24.39
N ILE A 3 1.87 11.79 -25.07
CA ILE A 3 2.63 10.53 -24.92
C ILE A 3 3.17 10.35 -23.49
N GLN A 4 3.64 11.43 -22.86
CA GLN A 4 4.11 11.40 -21.46
C GLN A 4 2.97 11.14 -20.48
N LYS A 5 1.78 11.70 -20.71
CA LYS A 5 0.60 11.43 -19.87
C LYS A 5 0.17 9.97 -19.95
N GLU A 6 0.25 9.37 -21.14
CA GLU A 6 -0.12 7.96 -21.35
C GLU A 6 0.88 7.00 -20.68
N ASN A 7 2.18 7.29 -20.77
CA ASN A 7 3.21 6.51 -20.08
C ASN A 7 3.05 6.55 -18.56
N VAL A 8 2.79 7.74 -17.99
CA VAL A 8 2.51 7.89 -16.56
C VAL A 8 1.25 7.12 -16.19
N ARG A 9 0.18 7.20 -16.99
CA ARG A 9 -1.05 6.42 -16.75
C ARG A 9 -0.77 4.91 -16.71
N LYS A 10 0.03 4.38 -17.64
CA LYS A 10 0.41 2.96 -17.66
C LYS A 10 1.19 2.58 -16.40
N GLU A 11 2.07 3.45 -15.92
CA GLU A 11 2.84 3.21 -14.69
C GLU A 11 1.96 3.24 -13.43
N LEU A 12 1.03 4.20 -13.33
CA LEU A 12 0.06 4.25 -12.24
C LEU A 12 -0.87 3.03 -12.23
N VAL A 13 -1.28 2.55 -13.41
CA VAL A 13 -2.05 1.29 -13.54
C VAL A 13 -1.20 0.10 -13.10
N SER A 14 0.08 0.06 -13.48
CA SER A 14 1.00 -0.99 -13.04
C SER A 14 1.17 -1.00 -11.52
N LEU A 15 1.26 0.19 -10.88
CA LEU A 15 1.33 0.30 -9.43
C LEU A 15 0.02 -0.18 -8.79
N CYS A 16 -1.13 0.28 -9.29
CA CYS A 16 -2.45 -0.17 -8.83
C CYS A 16 -2.61 -1.70 -8.91
N LEU A 17 -2.18 -2.31 -10.02
CA LEU A 17 -2.18 -3.77 -10.19
C LEU A 17 -1.18 -4.46 -9.28
N GLY A 18 -0.02 -3.85 -9.02
CA GLY A 18 0.98 -4.36 -8.07
C GLY A 18 0.43 -4.45 -6.65
N GLU A 19 -0.25 -3.41 -6.17
CA GLU A 19 -0.90 -3.38 -4.85
C GLU A 19 -1.99 -4.48 -4.75
N LEU A 20 -2.83 -4.62 -5.79
CA LEU A 20 -3.85 -5.67 -5.85
C LEU A 20 -3.24 -7.07 -5.91
N SER A 21 -2.16 -7.24 -6.67
CA SER A 21 -1.42 -8.50 -6.74
C SER A 21 -0.84 -8.86 -5.37
N ALA A 22 -0.30 -7.89 -4.63
CA ALA A 22 0.20 -8.13 -3.29
C ALA A 22 -0.91 -8.59 -2.33
N VAL A 23 -2.07 -7.94 -2.37
CA VAL A 23 -3.27 -8.36 -1.60
C VAL A 23 -3.62 -9.82 -1.91
N LEU A 24 -3.70 -10.18 -3.20
CA LEU A 24 -4.01 -11.55 -3.61
C LEU A 24 -2.95 -12.56 -3.14
N SER A 25 -1.66 -12.22 -3.26
CA SER A 25 -0.56 -13.07 -2.78
C SER A 25 -0.63 -13.30 -1.27
N PHE A 26 -0.89 -12.25 -0.48
CA PHE A 26 -1.01 -12.36 0.97
C PHE A 26 -2.20 -13.23 1.39
N TRP A 27 -3.37 -13.06 0.75
CA TRP A 27 -4.54 -13.90 1.01
C TRP A 27 -4.33 -15.35 0.57
N PHE A 28 -3.63 -15.58 -0.55
CA PHE A 28 -3.26 -16.92 -0.99
C PHE A 28 -2.34 -17.61 0.02
N CYS A 29 -1.30 -16.91 0.50
CA CYS A 29 -0.44 -17.40 1.57
C CYS A 29 -1.21 -17.73 2.85
N PHE A 30 -2.16 -16.87 3.25
CA PHE A 30 -3.01 -17.13 4.40
C PHE A 30 -3.89 -18.37 4.21
N PHE A 31 -4.47 -18.57 3.03
CA PHE A 31 -5.30 -19.75 2.74
C PHE A 31 -4.50 -21.05 2.85
N LEU A 32 -3.25 -21.06 2.38
CA LEU A 32 -2.35 -22.20 2.54
C LEU A 32 -1.99 -22.45 4.01
N LEU A 33 -1.74 -21.38 4.76
CA LEU A 33 -1.37 -21.46 6.18
C LEU A 33 -2.54 -21.85 7.08
N LYS A 34 -3.77 -21.43 6.74
CA LYS A 34 -5.00 -21.76 7.47
C LYS A 34 -5.14 -23.27 7.70
N ASN A 35 -4.80 -24.09 6.70
CA ASN A 35 -4.87 -25.55 6.81
C ASN A 35 -3.83 -26.14 7.80
N ARG A 36 -2.81 -25.38 8.19
CA ARG A 36 -1.80 -25.76 9.19
C ARG A 36 -2.11 -25.26 10.60
N LEU A 37 -3.01 -24.28 10.72
CA LEU A 37 -3.38 -23.66 12.00
C LEU A 37 -4.70 -24.28 12.48
N SER A 38 -4.62 -25.19 13.46
CA SER A 38 -5.81 -25.85 14.03
C SER A 38 -6.55 -24.95 15.05
N ASP A 39 -5.86 -23.94 15.58
CA ASP A 39 -6.37 -23.09 16.66
C ASP A 39 -7.03 -21.80 16.17
N TRP A 40 -8.23 -21.53 16.68
CA TRP A 40 -8.98 -20.30 16.42
C TRP A 40 -8.22 -19.03 16.85
N SER A 41 -7.50 -19.08 17.97
CA SER A 41 -6.70 -17.94 18.48
C SER A 41 -5.57 -17.56 17.51
N SER A 42 -4.90 -18.57 16.96
CA SER A 42 -3.81 -18.39 15.99
C SER A 42 -4.32 -17.83 14.66
N LEU A 43 -5.52 -18.24 14.23
CA LEU A 43 -6.18 -17.68 13.06
C LEU A 43 -6.50 -16.20 13.25
N VAL A 44 -7.11 -15.82 14.38
CA VAL A 44 -7.44 -14.41 14.67
C VAL A 44 -6.18 -13.54 14.74
N THR A 45 -5.11 -14.07 15.34
CA THR A 45 -3.83 -13.36 15.50
C THR A 45 -3.17 -13.01 14.17
N ILE A 46 -3.30 -13.86 13.13
CA ILE A 46 -2.77 -13.59 11.79
C ILE A 46 -3.77 -12.82 10.95
N LEU A 47 -5.07 -13.11 11.09
CA LEU A 47 -6.12 -12.49 10.30
C LEU A 47 -6.21 -10.99 10.58
N TYR A 48 -6.01 -10.56 11.83
CA TYR A 48 -6.01 -9.15 12.20
C TYR A 48 -4.97 -8.32 11.41
N PRO A 49 -3.64 -8.57 11.55
CA PRO A 49 -2.62 -7.80 10.83
C PRO A 49 -2.75 -7.96 9.31
N LEU A 50 -3.19 -9.14 8.82
CA LEU A 50 -3.44 -9.37 7.40
C LEU A 50 -4.58 -8.48 6.88
N SER A 51 -5.71 -8.42 7.61
CA SER A 51 -6.84 -7.58 7.23
C SER A 51 -6.47 -6.10 7.21
N LEU A 52 -5.72 -5.64 8.23
CA LEU A 52 -5.20 -4.28 8.31
C LEU A 52 -4.27 -3.94 7.14
N LEU A 53 -3.33 -4.83 6.82
CA LEU A 53 -2.46 -4.67 5.67
C LEU A 53 -3.26 -4.56 4.38
N THR A 54 -4.26 -5.43 4.18
CA THR A 54 -5.08 -5.41 2.97
C THR A 54 -5.92 -4.14 2.87
N PHE A 55 -6.37 -3.59 4.00
CA PHE A 55 -7.10 -2.32 4.05
C PHE A 55 -6.20 -1.16 3.59
N ILE A 56 -4.95 -1.09 4.07
CA ILE A 56 -3.98 -0.06 3.67
C ILE A 56 -3.64 -0.20 2.16
N LEU A 57 -3.39 -1.41 1.67
CA LEU A 57 -3.09 -1.66 0.26
C LEU A 57 -4.29 -1.30 -0.64
N LEU A 58 -5.52 -1.61 -0.22
CA LEU A 58 -6.74 -1.23 -0.94
C LEU A 58 -6.93 0.29 -1.00
N GLN A 59 -6.70 0.99 0.11
CA GLN A 59 -6.69 2.46 0.10
C GLN A 59 -5.64 3.01 -0.88
N GLY A 60 -4.46 2.38 -0.93
CA GLY A 60 -3.41 2.65 -1.90
C GLY A 60 -3.85 2.47 -3.35
N SER A 61 -4.53 1.37 -3.65
CA SER A 61 -5.09 1.08 -4.98
C SER A 61 -6.17 2.10 -5.38
N ILE A 62 -7.12 2.39 -4.49
CA ILE A 62 -8.18 3.40 -4.70
C ILE A 62 -7.55 4.77 -4.98
N TYR A 63 -6.49 5.13 -4.26
CA TYR A 63 -5.79 6.39 -4.45
C TYR A 63 -5.16 6.50 -5.84
N TRP A 64 -4.49 5.44 -6.32
CA TRP A 64 -3.96 5.42 -7.69
C TRP A 64 -5.07 5.57 -8.74
N ALA A 65 -6.21 4.91 -8.53
CA ALA A 65 -7.37 5.05 -9.41
C ALA A 65 -7.92 6.49 -9.44
N ILE A 66 -8.00 7.15 -8.27
CA ILE A 66 -8.39 8.56 -8.17
C ILE A 66 -7.38 9.46 -8.90
N LEU A 67 -6.08 9.21 -8.74
CA LEU A 67 -5.03 10.00 -9.38
C LEU A 67 -5.06 9.86 -10.91
N ILE A 68 -5.30 8.65 -11.42
CA ILE A 68 -5.51 8.41 -12.87
C ILE A 68 -6.71 9.21 -13.37
N ARG A 69 -7.83 9.22 -12.63
CA ARG A 69 -9.01 10.04 -13.00
C ARG A 69 -8.71 11.53 -12.95
N ARG A 70 -7.90 11.99 -11.99
CA ARG A 70 -7.49 13.39 -11.86
C ARG A 70 -6.57 13.85 -13.00
N LEU A 71 -5.74 12.96 -13.56
CA LEU A 71 -4.94 13.24 -14.76
C LEU A 71 -5.80 13.53 -16.00
N SER A 72 -6.98 12.90 -16.10
CA SER A 72 -7.96 13.16 -17.16
C SER A 72 -8.85 14.37 -16.85
N ASN A 73 -9.30 14.53 -15.60
CA ASN A 73 -10.16 15.63 -15.16
C ASN A 73 -9.61 16.27 -13.87
N PRO A 74 -8.95 17.45 -13.94
CA PRO A 74 -8.26 18.05 -12.80
C PRO A 74 -9.19 18.49 -11.66
N GLN A 75 -10.49 18.66 -11.91
CA GLN A 75 -11.50 18.98 -10.89
C GLN A 75 -11.96 17.76 -10.07
N PHE A 76 -11.56 16.54 -10.45
CA PHE A 76 -12.00 15.32 -9.78
C PHE A 76 -11.34 15.18 -8.40
N GLY A 77 -12.17 15.23 -7.34
CA GLY A 77 -11.74 14.99 -5.96
C GLY A 77 -11.02 16.16 -5.28
N SER A 78 -11.25 17.42 -5.68
CA SER A 78 -10.59 18.60 -5.14
C SER A 78 -10.98 18.96 -3.70
N GLY A 79 -12.19 18.60 -3.24
CA GLY A 79 -12.69 18.97 -1.90
C GLY A 79 -12.63 17.86 -0.85
N ASN A 80 -13.22 16.70 -1.14
CA ASN A 80 -13.51 15.71 -0.08
C ASN A 80 -12.43 14.64 0.10
N VAL A 81 -11.58 14.42 -0.90
CA VAL A 81 -10.56 13.36 -0.86
C VAL A 81 -9.55 13.56 0.28
N PRO A 82 -8.95 14.75 0.48
CA PRO A 82 -8.00 14.96 1.58
C PRO A 82 -8.63 14.77 2.96
N ARG A 83 -9.91 15.15 3.12
CA ARG A 83 -10.64 15.03 4.39
C ARG A 83 -10.94 13.58 4.75
N ILE A 84 -11.37 12.77 3.78
CA ILE A 84 -11.61 11.33 3.97
C ILE A 84 -10.29 10.61 4.31
N TYR A 85 -9.23 10.85 3.54
CA TYR A 85 -7.93 10.23 3.80
C TYR A 85 -7.27 10.72 5.09
N GLY A 86 -7.56 11.95 5.54
CA GLY A 86 -7.15 12.42 6.86
C GLY A 86 -7.79 11.62 8.00
N GLY A 87 -9.08 11.28 7.88
CA GLY A 87 -9.77 10.40 8.83
C GLY A 87 -9.26 8.97 8.78
N LEU A 88 -9.08 8.41 7.58
CA LEU A 88 -8.51 7.08 7.38
C LEU A 88 -7.11 6.96 7.98
N ARG A 89 -6.27 8.00 7.87
CA ARG A 89 -4.93 8.03 8.47
C ARG A 89 -4.94 7.75 9.98
N ILE A 90 -5.86 8.40 10.69
CA ILE A 90 -5.99 8.27 12.15
C ILE A 90 -6.54 6.88 12.49
N LEU A 91 -7.56 6.43 11.75
CA LEU A 91 -8.17 5.12 11.92
C LEU A 91 -7.12 4.00 11.73
N ASP A 92 -6.35 4.05 10.66
CA ASP A 92 -5.32 3.04 10.37
C ASP A 92 -4.20 3.05 11.41
N LEU A 93 -3.85 4.22 11.94
CA LEU A 93 -2.85 4.33 13.01
C LEU A 93 -3.37 3.70 14.31
N ILE A 94 -4.64 3.91 14.66
CA ILE A 94 -5.26 3.27 15.82
C ILE A 94 -5.29 1.74 15.64
N LEU A 95 -5.63 1.25 14.45
CA LEU A 95 -5.59 -0.19 14.15
C LEU A 95 -4.16 -0.75 14.20
N LEU A 96 -3.16 -0.01 13.71
CA LEU A 96 -1.76 -0.41 13.80
C LEU A 96 -1.28 -0.53 15.25
N ILE A 97 -1.62 0.43 16.10
CA ILE A 97 -1.21 0.40 17.51
C ILE A 97 -1.94 -0.73 18.25
N SER A 98 -3.23 -0.92 18.00
CA SER A 98 -4.02 -1.98 18.64
C SER A 98 -3.66 -3.40 18.19
N GLY A 99 -3.03 -3.57 17.02
CA GLY A 99 -2.52 -4.86 16.57
C GLY A 99 -1.43 -5.45 17.48
N PHE A 100 -0.58 -4.63 18.11
CA PHE A 100 0.49 -5.13 18.98
C PHE A 100 -0.05 -5.85 20.23
N PRO A 101 -0.97 -5.25 21.03
CA PRO A 101 -1.63 -5.97 22.12
C PRO A 101 -2.37 -7.22 21.69
N VAL A 102 -3.05 -7.19 20.53
CA VAL A 102 -3.79 -8.35 20.00
C VAL A 102 -2.86 -9.54 19.77
N ILE A 103 -1.68 -9.30 19.19
CA ILE A 103 -0.67 -10.33 18.97
C ILE A 103 -0.15 -10.88 20.30
N VAL A 104 0.15 -10.01 21.27
CA VAL A 104 0.70 -10.44 22.58
C VAL A 104 -0.31 -11.25 23.39
N TRP A 105 -1.59 -10.88 23.38
CA TRP A 105 -2.62 -11.57 24.19
C TRP A 105 -3.15 -12.86 23.57
N ASN A 106 -3.22 -12.96 22.23
CA ASN A 106 -3.83 -14.11 21.56
C ASN A 106 -2.81 -15.14 21.05
N THR A 107 -1.52 -14.81 21.05
CA THR A 107 -0.52 -15.77 20.60
C THR A 107 -0.26 -16.85 21.64
N GLN A 108 -0.47 -18.10 21.25
CA GLN A 108 -0.01 -19.26 22.02
C GLN A 108 1.26 -19.91 21.42
N SER A 109 1.55 -19.67 20.15
CA SER A 109 2.70 -20.24 19.43
C SER A 109 3.71 -19.17 19.02
N PHE A 110 4.98 -19.37 19.38
CA PHE A 110 6.07 -18.46 19.04
C PHE A 110 6.20 -18.21 17.52
N GLN A 111 5.96 -19.24 16.71
CA GLN A 111 6.01 -19.12 15.24
C GLN A 111 4.90 -18.21 14.70
N VAL A 112 3.69 -18.30 15.28
CA VAL A 112 2.54 -17.47 14.91
C VAL A 112 2.78 -16.02 15.32
N ALA A 113 3.36 -15.78 16.51
CA ALA A 113 3.76 -14.44 16.95
C ALA A 113 4.73 -13.79 15.96
N ILE A 114 5.79 -14.50 15.55
CA ILE A 114 6.77 -13.99 14.60
C ILE A 114 6.09 -13.61 13.30
N LEU A 115 5.28 -14.51 12.74
CA LEU A 115 4.61 -14.25 11.46
C LEU A 115 3.65 -13.06 11.55
N ALA A 116 2.80 -13.01 12.59
CA ALA A 116 1.86 -11.92 12.79
C ALA A 116 2.59 -10.58 13.00
N THR A 117 3.70 -10.59 13.74
CA THR A 117 4.54 -9.41 13.95
C THR A 117 5.18 -8.94 12.65
N LEU A 118 5.67 -9.85 11.80
CA LEU A 118 6.21 -9.51 10.48
C LEU A 118 5.16 -8.86 9.58
N ILE A 119 3.94 -9.41 9.55
CA ILE A 119 2.83 -8.82 8.78
C ILE A 119 2.45 -7.44 9.35
N GLN A 120 2.41 -7.30 10.68
CA GLN A 120 2.13 -6.02 11.34
C GLN A 120 3.20 -4.96 11.03
N LEU A 121 4.48 -5.33 11.04
CA LEU A 121 5.58 -4.44 10.65
C LEU A 121 5.49 -4.06 9.18
N PHE A 122 5.15 -5.00 8.30
CA PHE A 122 4.93 -4.71 6.89
C PHE A 122 3.77 -3.75 6.68
N ALA A 123 2.66 -3.91 7.41
CA ALA A 123 1.54 -2.96 7.42
C ALA A 123 1.97 -1.56 7.90
N LEU A 124 2.84 -1.48 8.90
CA LEU A 124 3.41 -0.21 9.37
C LEU A 124 4.28 0.45 8.30
N ILE A 125 5.12 -0.31 7.60
CA ILE A 125 5.93 0.18 6.48
C ILE A 125 5.02 0.71 5.36
N GLU A 126 3.99 -0.04 4.99
CA GLU A 126 3.03 0.39 3.97
C GLU A 126 2.24 1.62 4.41
N TRP A 127 1.87 1.72 5.68
CA TRP A 127 1.22 2.92 6.23
C TRP A 127 2.16 4.14 6.17
N ILE A 128 3.43 4.00 6.54
CA ILE A 128 4.42 5.07 6.40
C ILE A 128 4.58 5.45 4.93
N ASN A 129 4.78 4.47 4.05
CA ASN A 129 4.92 4.66 2.62
C ASN A 129 3.69 5.37 2.04
N TYR A 130 2.50 5.00 2.48
CA TYR A 130 1.28 5.55 1.97
C TYR A 130 0.98 6.95 2.54
N TYR A 131 1.03 7.14 3.85
CA TYR A 131 0.62 8.39 4.50
C TYR A 131 1.72 9.43 4.64
N LEU A 132 2.97 9.04 4.92
CA LEU A 132 4.09 9.99 5.06
C LEU A 132 4.75 10.28 3.71
N ILE A 133 4.93 9.27 2.87
CA ILE A 133 5.53 9.43 1.55
C ILE A 133 4.40 9.81 0.56
N ARG A 134 3.52 8.88 0.20
CA ARG A 134 2.58 9.04 -0.94
C ARG A 134 1.54 10.17 -0.74
N LEU A 135 0.95 10.31 0.45
CA LEU A 135 -0.04 11.35 0.75
C LEU A 135 0.61 12.74 0.85
N SER A 136 1.82 12.83 1.40
CA SER A 136 2.55 14.11 1.50
C SER A 136 2.96 14.64 0.11
N TYR A 137 3.17 13.77 -0.88
CA TYR A 137 3.38 14.17 -2.28
C TYR A 137 2.07 14.49 -3.03
N SER A 138 0.93 13.96 -2.58
CA SER A 138 -0.41 14.11 -3.20
C SER A 138 -0.91 15.54 -3.27
N LEU A 139 -0.52 16.37 -2.29
CA LEU A 139 -0.86 17.80 -2.28
C LEU A 139 -0.29 18.53 -3.50
N ASN A 140 0.73 17.97 -4.17
CA ASN A 140 1.32 18.50 -5.39
C ASN A 140 1.53 17.40 -6.46
N PRO A 141 0.49 17.03 -7.23
CA PRO A 141 0.57 15.94 -8.24
C PRO A 141 1.64 16.15 -9.32
N LEU A 142 2.10 17.40 -9.50
CA LEU A 142 3.19 17.79 -10.39
C LEU A 142 4.56 17.24 -9.95
N VAL A 143 4.79 17.03 -8.66
CA VAL A 143 6.07 16.53 -8.12
C VAL A 143 6.21 15.04 -8.40
N LEU A 144 5.12 14.28 -8.22
CA LEU A 144 5.06 12.86 -8.55
C LEU A 144 5.19 12.64 -10.06
N TRP A 145 4.53 13.49 -10.86
CA TRP A 145 4.69 13.53 -12.31
C TRP A 145 6.15 13.76 -12.74
N LYS A 146 6.84 14.74 -12.13
CA LYS A 146 8.26 15.01 -12.40
C LYS A 146 9.16 13.82 -12.06
N ARG A 147 8.88 13.06 -10.99
CA ARG A 147 9.68 11.89 -10.62
C ARG A 147 9.37 10.66 -11.45
N ILE A 148 8.13 10.36 -11.81
CA ILE A 148 7.83 9.26 -12.74
C ILE A 148 8.43 9.56 -14.13
N ALA A 149 8.31 10.80 -14.58
CA ALA A 149 8.95 11.25 -15.81
C ALA A 149 10.49 11.18 -15.73
N LYS A 150 11.10 11.50 -14.58
CA LYS A 150 12.56 11.38 -14.36
C LYS A 150 13.02 9.94 -14.13
N GLY A 151 12.24 9.09 -13.47
CA GLY A 151 12.57 7.71 -13.08
C GLY A 151 12.70 6.76 -14.26
N LYS A 152 12.16 7.14 -15.43
CA LYS A 152 12.41 6.46 -16.71
C LYS A 152 13.41 7.18 -17.63
N LEU A 153 13.78 8.43 -17.32
CA LEU A 153 14.76 9.21 -18.11
C LEU A 153 16.18 9.11 -17.59
N GLU A 154 16.39 8.62 -16.36
CA GLU A 154 17.65 7.95 -16.03
C GLU A 154 17.58 6.48 -16.47
N LYS A 155 17.40 6.26 -17.78
CA LYS A 155 18.17 5.19 -18.42
C LYS A 155 19.62 5.56 -18.17
N SER A 156 20.14 5.03 -17.07
CA SER A 156 21.51 4.61 -16.87
C SER A 156 22.50 5.40 -17.73
N ARG A 157 23.18 6.39 -17.12
CA ARG A 157 24.43 6.94 -17.69
C ARG A 157 25.42 5.81 -18.07
N ILE A 158 25.32 4.65 -17.43
CA ILE A 158 26.14 3.46 -17.70
C ILE A 158 25.85 2.88 -19.11
N ALA A 159 24.63 3.03 -19.64
CA ALA A 159 24.32 2.62 -21.02
C ALA A 159 24.84 3.61 -22.09
N LYS A 160 25.37 4.77 -21.69
CA LYS A 160 25.98 5.78 -22.58
C LYS A 160 27.51 5.73 -22.62
N GLU A 161 28.16 5.02 -21.69
CA GLU A 161 29.62 4.88 -21.64
C GLU A 161 30.14 3.60 -22.31
N LEU A 162 29.26 2.67 -22.72
CA LEU A 162 29.62 1.44 -23.42
C LEU A 162 29.55 1.55 -24.95
N ARG A 163 29.97 2.68 -25.53
CA ARG A 163 30.21 2.79 -26.97
C ARG A 163 31.54 3.42 -27.28
#